data_AF-A0A081XSW8-F1
#
_entry.id   AF-A0A081XSW8-F1
#
_cell.length_a   1.000
_cell.length_b   1.000
_cell.length_c   1.000
_cell.angle_alpha   90.00
_cell.angle_beta   90.00
_cell.angle_gamma   90.00
#
_symmetry.space_group_name_H-M   'P 1'
#
loop_
_entity.id
_entity.type
_entity.pdbx_description
1 polymer ?
#
loop_
_entity_poly.entity_id
_entity_poly.type
_entity_poly.pdbx_seq_one_letter_code
_entity_poly.pdbx_strand_id
1 'polypeptide(L)'
;MNTSDSEFVRNSIWEHVPEARPFVTELEEEELELTNGECSDPGMYSMLSYGFMHPVFRPALEESTQETIVHCARLIEALLGSGRPQVIELVSIRVTDHLLGFPELWERFAGYAGPHMRFEADLRREYYR
;
A
#
# COMPACT_ATOMS: atom_id res chain seq x y z
N MET A 1 4.50 -3.42 23.45
CA MET A 1 3.08 -3.34 23.05
C MET A 1 3.03 -3.70 21.59
N ASN A 2 2.23 -4.70 21.19
CA ASN A 2 1.99 -4.95 19.76
C ASN A 2 1.04 -3.86 19.26
N THR A 3 1.52 -3.00 18.36
CA THR A 3 0.68 -2.07 17.61
C THR A 3 -0.31 -2.85 16.75
N SER A 4 -1.53 -2.32 16.60
CA SER A 4 -2.55 -2.95 15.75
C SER A 4 -2.08 -3.04 14.30
N ASP A 5 -2.67 -3.92 13.49
CA ASP A 5 -2.31 -4.01 12.08
C ASP A 5 -2.66 -2.71 11.33
N SER A 6 -3.73 -2.02 11.74
CA SER A 6 -4.10 -0.70 11.19
C SER A 6 -3.07 0.36 11.52
N GLU A 7 -2.68 0.45 12.79
CA GLU A 7 -1.66 1.39 13.25
C GLU A 7 -0.30 1.12 12.58
N PHE A 8 0.05 -0.15 12.39
CA PHE A 8 1.25 -0.53 11.66
C PHE A 8 1.21 -0.03 10.21
N VAL A 9 0.14 -0.32 9.46
CA VAL A 9 0.00 0.12 8.05
C VAL A 9 0.05 1.65 7.95
N ARG A 10 -0.68 2.36 8.81
CA ARG A 10 -0.69 3.81 8.88
C ARG A 10 0.72 4.38 9.10
N ASN A 11 1.43 3.87 10.09
CA ASN A 11 2.79 4.34 10.42
C ASN A 11 3.79 4.02 9.31
N SER A 12 3.68 2.83 8.68
CA SER A 12 4.52 2.48 7.53
C SER A 12 4.27 3.40 6.35
N ILE A 13 3.02 3.75 6.02
CA ILE A 13 2.70 4.71 4.96
C ILE A 13 3.33 6.07 5.30
N TRP A 14 3.13 6.54 6.54
CA TRP A 14 3.64 7.83 6.99
C TRP A 14 5.17 7.94 6.91
N GLU A 15 5.88 6.86 7.23
CA GLU A 15 7.34 6.78 7.18
C GLU A 15 7.87 6.73 5.76
N HIS A 16 7.29 5.89 4.91
CA HIS A 16 7.89 5.54 3.61
C HIS A 16 7.39 6.36 2.43
N VAL A 17 6.18 6.94 2.50
CA VAL A 17 5.53 7.63 1.37
C VAL A 17 5.05 9.01 1.82
N PRO A 18 5.94 10.03 1.83
CA PRO A 18 5.57 11.40 2.20
C PRO A 18 4.39 11.96 1.41
N GLU A 19 4.26 11.58 0.13
CA GLU A 19 3.19 11.97 -0.79
C GLU A 19 1.81 11.48 -0.34
N ALA A 20 1.75 10.42 0.47
CA ALA A 20 0.50 9.83 0.97
C ALA A 20 -0.04 10.54 2.24
N ARG A 21 0.80 11.32 2.93
CA ARG A 21 0.43 11.92 4.23
C ARG A 21 -0.82 12.81 4.19
N PRO A 22 -1.03 13.67 3.15
CA PRO A 22 -2.25 14.46 3.06
C PRO A 22 -3.50 13.58 2.99
N PHE A 23 -3.47 12.51 2.18
CA PHE A 23 -4.60 11.59 2.01
C PHE A 23 -4.85 10.74 3.25
N VAL A 24 -3.80 10.34 3.97
CA VAL A 24 -3.93 9.68 5.28
C VAL A 24 -4.62 10.62 6.27
N THR A 25 -4.20 11.90 6.32
CA THR A 25 -4.79 12.88 7.23
C THR A 25 -6.27 13.13 6.91
N GLU A 26 -6.59 13.30 5.63
CA GLU A 26 -7.98 13.47 5.16
C GLU A 26 -8.85 12.28 5.55
N LEU A 27 -8.37 11.04 5.38
CA LEU A 27 -9.11 9.84 5.80
C LEU A 27 -9.30 9.75 7.32
N GLU A 28 -8.29 10.11 8.11
CA GLU A 28 -8.39 10.13 9.57
C GLU A 28 -9.42 11.18 10.04
N GLU A 29 -9.49 12.33 9.35
CA GLU A 29 -10.49 13.38 9.59
C GLU A 29 -11.90 12.94 9.18
N GLU A 30 -12.07 12.32 8.00
CA GLU A 30 -13.36 11.78 7.56
C GLU A 30 -13.91 10.72 8.52
N GLU A 31 -13.05 9.81 9.01
CA GLU A 31 -13.47 8.79 9.98
C GLU A 31 -13.90 9.42 11.32
N LEU A 32 -13.19 10.46 11.77
CA LEU A 32 -13.60 11.23 12.95
C LEU A 32 -14.97 11.87 12.76
N GLU A 33 -15.25 12.46 11.59
CA GLU A 33 -16.56 13.04 11.31
C GLU A 33 -17.67 11.97 11.30
N LEU A 34 -17.43 10.84 10.64
CA LEU A 34 -18.39 9.73 10.53
C LEU A 34 -18.71 9.08 11.89
N THR A 35 -17.72 9.04 12.79
CA THR A 35 -17.88 8.48 14.13
C THR A 35 -18.23 9.52 15.19
N ASN A 36 -18.57 10.75 14.80
CA ASN A 36 -18.86 11.86 15.71
C ASN A 36 -17.73 12.11 16.74
N GLY A 37 -16.48 11.91 16.33
CA GLY A 37 -15.27 12.12 17.12
C GLY A 37 -14.85 10.93 17.99
N GLU A 38 -15.47 9.76 17.84
CA GLU A 38 -15.17 8.59 18.67
C GLU A 38 -13.95 7.78 18.17
N CYS A 39 -13.70 7.75 16.86
CA CYS A 39 -12.63 6.98 16.25
C CYS A 39 -11.99 7.73 15.08
N SER A 40 -10.66 7.73 15.00
CA SER A 40 -9.91 8.28 13.87
C SER A 40 -9.21 7.22 13.03
N ASP A 41 -9.44 5.92 13.31
CA ASP A 41 -8.81 4.81 12.59
C ASP A 41 -9.74 4.33 11.48
N PRO A 42 -9.47 4.66 10.20
CA PRO A 42 -10.29 4.25 9.05
C PRO A 42 -10.13 2.75 8.72
N GLY A 43 -9.22 2.05 9.42
CA GLY A 43 -8.85 0.67 9.17
C GLY A 43 -7.79 0.51 8.07
N MET A 44 -6.97 -0.54 8.20
CA MET A 44 -5.86 -0.85 7.27
C MET A 44 -6.29 -0.91 5.80
N TYR A 45 -7.51 -1.36 5.54
CA TYR A 45 -8.06 -1.47 4.20
C TYR A 45 -8.22 -0.10 3.54
N SER A 46 -8.89 0.82 4.24
CA SER A 46 -9.15 2.18 3.77
C SER A 46 -7.84 2.94 3.66
N MET A 47 -6.96 2.77 4.66
CA MET A 47 -5.63 3.35 4.68
C MET A 47 -4.80 2.95 3.44
N LEU A 48 -4.73 1.64 3.13
CA LEU A 48 -3.94 1.18 1.99
C LEU A 48 -4.59 1.54 0.64
N SER A 49 -5.93 1.46 0.54
CA SER A 49 -6.63 1.69 -0.73
C SER A 49 -6.75 3.18 -1.04
N TYR A 50 -7.32 3.94 -0.12
CA TYR A 50 -7.67 5.35 -0.33
C TYR A 50 -6.60 6.31 0.18
N GLY A 51 -5.75 5.89 1.12
CA GLY A 51 -4.65 6.73 1.62
C GLY A 51 -3.36 6.57 0.81
N PHE A 52 -3.23 5.46 0.07
CA PHE A 52 -1.99 5.13 -0.65
C PHE A 52 -2.22 4.70 -2.11
N MET A 53 -2.93 3.60 -2.35
CA MET A 53 -2.94 2.95 -3.66
C MET A 53 -3.56 3.85 -4.74
N HIS A 54 -4.77 4.34 -4.49
CA HIS A 54 -5.51 5.18 -5.42
C HIS A 54 -4.91 6.58 -5.60
N PRO A 55 -4.61 7.35 -4.54
CA PRO A 55 -4.16 8.74 -4.73
C PRO A 55 -2.68 8.87 -5.07
N VAL A 56 -1.84 7.87 -4.76
CA VAL A 56 -0.38 8.00 -4.90
C VAL A 56 0.21 6.93 -5.79
N PHE A 57 0.06 5.65 -5.44
CA PHE A 57 0.82 4.60 -6.11
C PHE A 57 0.43 4.43 -7.58
N ARG A 58 -0.88 4.36 -7.85
CA ARG A 58 -1.38 4.19 -9.21
C ARG A 58 -1.04 5.41 -10.10
N PRO A 59 -1.30 6.67 -9.68
CA PRO A 59 -0.87 7.83 -10.44
C PRO A 59 0.64 7.86 -10.69
N ALA A 60 1.47 7.50 -9.70
CA ALA A 60 2.92 7.48 -9.87
C ALA A 60 3.36 6.49 -10.96
N LEU A 61 2.71 5.33 -11.08
CA LEU A 61 2.96 4.39 -12.17
C LEU A 61 2.44 4.90 -13.52
N GLU A 62 1.30 5.58 -13.53
CA GLU A 62 0.69 6.14 -14.75
C GLU A 62 1.54 7.28 -15.32
N GLU A 63 2.03 8.17 -14.46
CA GLU A 63 2.82 9.37 -14.78
C GLU A 63 4.34 9.12 -14.81
N SER A 64 4.79 7.92 -14.40
CA SER A 64 6.20 7.54 -14.32
C SER A 64 7.04 8.42 -13.37
N THR A 65 6.45 8.79 -12.23
CA THR A 65 7.08 9.61 -11.19
C THR A 65 8.07 8.78 -10.38
N GLN A 66 9.29 8.60 -10.90
CA GLN A 66 10.29 7.65 -10.40
C GLN A 66 10.56 7.74 -8.89
N GLU A 67 10.70 8.95 -8.34
CA GLU A 67 10.95 9.14 -6.90
C GLU A 67 9.81 8.56 -6.04
N THR A 68 8.56 8.89 -6.38
CA THR A 68 7.38 8.36 -5.70
C THR A 68 7.25 6.85 -5.88
N ILE A 69 7.58 6.30 -7.05
CA ILE A 69 7.59 4.83 -7.25
C ILE A 69 8.61 4.16 -6.29
N VAL A 70 9.77 4.77 -6.08
CA VAL A 70 10.78 4.26 -5.13
C VAL A 70 10.25 4.29 -3.69
N HIS A 71 9.58 5.37 -3.29
CA HIS A 71 8.91 5.46 -1.97
C HIS A 71 7.85 4.36 -1.80
N CYS A 72 6.97 4.21 -2.78
CA CYS A 72 5.95 3.17 -2.82
C CYS A 72 6.55 1.76 -2.74
N ALA A 73 7.64 1.49 -3.47
CA ALA A 73 8.30 0.19 -3.47
C ALA A 73 8.86 -0.16 -2.08
N ARG A 74 9.43 0.82 -1.36
CA ARG A 74 9.93 0.64 0.01
C ARG A 74 8.79 0.31 0.98
N LEU A 75 7.66 1.01 0.88
CA LEU A 75 6.48 0.70 1.67
C LEU A 75 6.00 -0.73 1.42
N ILE A 76 5.79 -1.10 0.16
CA ILE A 76 5.26 -2.42 -0.22
C ILE A 76 6.18 -3.53 0.30
N GLU A 77 7.50 -3.35 0.15
CA GLU A 77 8.50 -4.29 0.67
C GLU A 77 8.45 -4.41 2.20
N ALA A 78 8.31 -3.29 2.91
CA ALA A 78 8.20 -3.28 4.37
C ALA A 78 6.92 -3.97 4.87
N LEU A 79 5.79 -3.76 4.20
CA LEU A 79 4.51 -4.37 4.55
C LEU A 79 4.53 -5.90 4.30
N LEU A 80 5.08 -6.34 3.16
CA LEU A 80 5.23 -7.77 2.86
C LEU A 80 6.24 -8.45 3.80
N GLY A 81 7.32 -7.76 4.18
CA GLY A 81 8.34 -8.25 5.11
C GLY A 81 7.95 -8.13 6.59
N SER A 82 6.75 -7.67 6.92
CA SER A 82 6.35 -7.36 8.30
C SER A 82 6.15 -8.58 9.20
N GLY A 83 5.98 -9.77 8.63
CA GLY A 83 5.61 -10.98 9.35
C GLY A 83 4.17 -10.97 9.90
N ARG A 84 3.32 -10.02 9.46
CA ARG A 84 1.92 -9.88 9.86
C ARG A 84 0.99 -10.45 8.78
N PRO A 85 0.37 -11.62 8.99
CA PRO A 85 -0.38 -12.31 7.94
C PRO A 85 -1.49 -11.47 7.30
N GLN A 86 -2.25 -10.72 8.10
CA GLN A 86 -3.35 -9.89 7.58
C GLN A 86 -2.86 -8.72 6.73
N VAL A 87 -1.73 -8.12 7.10
CA VAL A 87 -1.09 -7.04 6.33
C VAL A 87 -0.52 -7.58 5.02
N ILE A 88 0.14 -8.74 5.07
CA ILE A 88 0.67 -9.42 3.88
C ILE A 88 -0.49 -9.72 2.91
N GLU A 89 -1.54 -10.39 3.38
CA GLU A 89 -2.72 -10.72 2.57
C GLU A 89 -3.35 -9.47 1.95
N LEU A 90 -3.48 -8.40 2.73
CA LEU A 90 -3.99 -7.11 2.24
C LEU A 90 -3.15 -6.57 1.08
N VAL A 91 -1.81 -6.54 1.22
CA VAL A 91 -0.91 -6.06 0.15
C VAL A 91 -0.97 -6.97 -1.06
N SER A 92 -1.01 -8.28 -0.86
CA SER A 92 -1.12 -9.23 -1.96
C SER A 92 -2.38 -9.00 -2.79
N ILE A 93 -3.53 -8.80 -2.16
CA ILE A 93 -4.80 -8.56 -2.85
C ILE A 93 -4.88 -7.17 -3.46
N ARG A 94 -4.43 -6.13 -2.73
CA ARG A 94 -4.67 -4.73 -3.16
C ARG A 94 -3.59 -4.18 -4.06
N VAL A 95 -2.37 -4.69 -3.95
CA VAL A 95 -1.20 -4.20 -4.67
C VAL A 95 -0.74 -5.24 -5.68
N THR A 96 -0.44 -6.46 -5.24
CA THR A 96 0.16 -7.47 -6.14
C THR A 96 -0.82 -7.90 -7.22
N ASP A 97 -2.05 -8.26 -6.86
CA ASP A 97 -3.08 -8.63 -7.84
C ASP A 97 -3.42 -7.47 -8.78
N HIS A 98 -3.37 -6.22 -8.29
CA HIS A 98 -3.56 -5.05 -9.15
C HIS A 98 -2.44 -4.94 -10.18
N LEU A 99 -1.18 -5.01 -9.75
CA LEU A 99 -0.04 -4.95 -10.66
C LEU A 99 -0.04 -6.09 -11.68
N LEU A 100 -0.36 -7.32 -11.27
CA LEU A 100 -0.37 -8.48 -12.16
C LEU A 100 -1.59 -8.49 -13.10
N GLY A 101 -2.71 -7.91 -12.66
CA GLY A 101 -3.90 -7.74 -13.50
C GLY A 101 -3.71 -6.75 -14.65
N PHE A 102 -2.70 -5.87 -14.57
CA PHE A 102 -2.36 -4.88 -15.60
C PHE A 102 -0.87 -4.97 -15.96
N PRO A 103 -0.49 -5.78 -16.97
CA PRO A 103 0.91 -6.06 -17.30
C PRO A 103 1.79 -4.81 -17.46
N GLU A 104 1.24 -3.73 -18.03
CA GLU A 104 1.95 -2.47 -18.24
C GLU A 104 2.33 -1.80 -16.91
N LEU A 105 1.49 -1.94 -15.87
CA LEU A 105 1.79 -1.42 -14.53
C LEU A 105 2.90 -2.25 -13.86
N TRP A 106 2.83 -3.58 -13.99
CA TRP A 106 3.91 -4.44 -13.52
C TRP A 106 5.23 -4.11 -14.19
N GLU A 107 5.28 -3.94 -15.52
CA GLU A 107 6.51 -3.60 -16.25
C GLU A 107 7.15 -2.30 -15.73
N ARG A 108 6.33 -1.28 -15.45
CA ARG A 108 6.81 0.00 -14.90
C ARG A 108 7.32 -0.13 -13.46
N PHE A 109 6.76 -1.05 -12.68
CA PHE A 109 7.11 -1.23 -11.27
C PHE A 109 8.23 -2.26 -11.04
N ALA A 110 8.39 -3.26 -11.92
CA ALA A 110 9.22 -4.44 -11.70
C ALA A 110 10.70 -4.12 -11.44
N GLY A 111 11.22 -3.00 -11.94
CA GLY A 111 12.57 -2.52 -11.66
C GLY A 111 12.80 -2.10 -10.21
N TYR A 112 11.74 -1.71 -9.50
CA TYR A 112 11.78 -1.20 -8.12
C TYR A 112 11.40 -2.27 -7.09
N ALA A 113 10.77 -3.36 -7.52
CA ALA A 113 10.33 -4.43 -6.64
C ALA A 113 11.51 -5.05 -5.86
N GLY A 114 11.38 -5.06 -4.53
CA GLY A 114 12.30 -5.73 -3.62
C GLY A 114 12.08 -7.25 -3.56
N PRO A 115 12.90 -7.98 -2.78
CA PRO A 115 12.83 -9.43 -2.67
C PRO A 115 11.45 -9.99 -2.28
N HIS A 116 10.77 -9.42 -1.28
CA HIS A 116 9.46 -9.92 -0.84
C HIS A 116 8.39 -9.70 -1.92
N MET A 117 8.39 -8.52 -2.55
CA MET A 117 7.46 -8.23 -3.64
C MET A 117 7.69 -9.11 -4.87
N ARG A 118 8.95 -9.42 -5.21
CA ARG A 118 9.25 -10.37 -6.30
C ARG A 118 8.76 -11.76 -5.98
N PHE A 119 9.03 -12.24 -4.77
CA PHE A 119 8.56 -13.54 -4.30
C PHE A 119 7.03 -13.63 -4.34
N GLU A 120 6.33 -12.62 -3.83
CA GLU A 120 4.87 -12.57 -3.86
C GLU A 120 4.32 -12.53 -5.29
N ALA A 121 4.92 -11.74 -6.18
CA ALA A 121 4.52 -11.70 -7.58
C ALA A 121 4.70 -13.05 -8.28
N ASP A 122 5.81 -13.76 -8.01
CA ASP A 122 6.07 -15.07 -8.58
C ASP A 122 5.06 -16.12 -8.09
N LEU A 123 4.71 -16.10 -6.80
CA LEU A 123 3.65 -16.96 -6.24
C LEU A 123 2.29 -16.68 -6.90
N ARG A 124 1.92 -15.41 -7.02
CA ARG A 124 0.58 -15.06 -7.51
C ARG A 124 0.41 -15.22 -9.03
N ARG A 125 1.49 -15.14 -9.81
CA ARG A 125 1.45 -15.37 -11.26
C ARG A 125 0.86 -16.73 -11.64
N GLU A 126 0.92 -17.74 -10.77
CA GLU A 126 0.27 -19.03 -11.02
C GLU A 126 -1.25 -18.91 -11.26
N TYR A 127 -1.90 -17.89 -10.69
CA TYR A 127 -3.34 -17.64 -10.84
C TYR A 127 -3.70 -16.82 -12.09
N TYR A 128 -2.72 -16.23 -12.77
CA TYR A 128 -2.91 -15.35 -13.94
C TYR A 128 -2.38 -15.96 -15.24
N ARG A 129 -2.04 -17.26 -15.24
CA ARG A 129 -1.62 -18.03 -16.43
C ARG A 129 -2.79 -18.55 -17.24
#